data_AF-A0A8C4VQ62-F1
#
_entry.id   AF-A0A8C4VQ62-F1
#
_cell.length_a   1.000
_cell.length_b   1.000
_cell.length_c   1.000
_cell.angle_alpha   90.00
_cell.angle_beta   90.00
_cell.angle_gamma   90.00
#
_symmetry.space_group_name_H-M   'P 1'
#
loop_
_entity.id
_entity.type
_entity.pdbx_description
1 polymer ?
#
loop_
_entity_poly.entity_id
_entity_poly.type
_entity_poly.pdbx_seq_one_letter_code
_entity_poly.pdbx_strand_id
1 'polypeptide(L)'
;MGRRRGLCPQLYCLWLGCVVLWVQGAAGQQKQQQVRPVGGSDAIYPNSENREEGAGAATSRVRRRGQQDVLRGPNVCGSRFHSYCCPGWKTLPGGNQCIVPICRNSCGDGFCSRPNMCTCSSGQISPTCGSKSIQQCSIRCMNGGTCADDQCQCQKGYIGTYCGQPVCENGCQNGGRCIGPNRCACVYGFTGPQCERDYRTGPCFTQVNNQMCQGQLTGIVCTKTLCCATIGRAWGHPCEMCPAQPQPCRRGFIPNIRNGACQGNSPRCLW
;
A
#
# COMPACT_ATOMS: atom_id res chain seq x y z
N MET A 1 -35.01 -49.48 -36.39
CA MET A 1 -35.76 -48.64 -35.41
C MET A 1 -34.85 -47.50 -34.94
N GLY A 2 -35.26 -46.27 -34.64
CA GLY A 2 -36.54 -45.57 -34.83
C GLY A 2 -36.51 -44.13 -34.26
N ARG A 3 -37.21 -43.18 -34.92
CA ARG A 3 -37.75 -41.86 -34.44
C ARG A 3 -36.79 -40.89 -33.69
N ARG A 4 -36.45 -39.70 -34.22
CA ARG A 4 -37.23 -38.47 -34.56
C ARG A 4 -37.29 -37.41 -33.42
N ARG A 5 -36.62 -36.29 -33.67
CA ARG A 5 -36.96 -34.85 -33.42
C ARG A 5 -37.92 -34.46 -32.28
N GLY A 6 -37.47 -33.50 -31.47
CA GLY A 6 -38.27 -32.47 -30.77
C GLY A 6 -37.35 -31.37 -30.24
N LEU A 7 -37.13 -30.25 -30.95
CA LEU A 7 -37.92 -29.00 -30.97
C LEU A 7 -38.04 -28.32 -29.59
N CYS A 8 -37.28 -27.23 -29.44
CA CYS A 8 -37.34 -26.28 -28.33
C CYS A 8 -38.47 -25.26 -28.60
N PRO A 9 -39.36 -24.98 -27.62
CA PRO A 9 -40.25 -23.82 -27.66
C PRO A 9 -39.70 -22.67 -26.81
N GLN A 10 -39.56 -21.50 -27.43
CA GLN A 10 -39.25 -20.24 -26.75
C GLN A 10 -40.56 -19.45 -26.52
N LEU A 11 -40.89 -19.12 -25.28
CA LEU A 11 -41.84 -18.06 -24.89
C LEU A 11 -41.41 -17.55 -23.50
N TYR A 12 -40.82 -16.37 -23.34
CA TYR A 12 -41.39 -14.99 -23.38
C TYR A 12 -42.34 -14.63 -22.23
N CYS A 13 -42.20 -13.37 -21.80
CA CYS A 13 -43.02 -12.60 -20.82
C CYS A 13 -42.73 -12.83 -19.32
N LEU A 14 -42.74 -11.80 -18.46
CA LEU A 14 -42.64 -10.33 -18.65
C LEU A 14 -42.23 -9.67 -17.31
N TRP A 15 -41.82 -8.39 -17.37
CA TRP A 15 -41.38 -7.57 -16.23
C TRP A 15 -42.53 -7.08 -15.33
N LEU A 16 -42.43 -7.32 -14.02
CA LEU A 16 -42.93 -6.50 -12.90
C LEU A 16 -42.00 -6.81 -11.70
N GLY A 17 -41.40 -5.89 -10.94
CA GLY A 17 -41.62 -4.45 -10.80
C GLY A 17 -41.97 -4.11 -9.34
N CYS A 18 -40.98 -3.94 -8.45
CA CYS A 18 -41.24 -3.40 -7.10
C CYS A 18 -40.00 -2.74 -6.42
N VAL A 19 -40.08 -1.42 -6.31
CA VAL A 19 -39.67 -0.54 -5.20
C VAL A 19 -38.33 -0.81 -4.49
N VAL A 20 -37.38 0.11 -4.74
CA VAL A 20 -36.26 0.39 -3.83
C VAL A 20 -36.75 1.30 -2.70
N LEU A 21 -36.59 0.88 -1.45
CA LEU A 21 -36.71 1.74 -0.27
C LEU A 21 -35.36 1.82 0.46
N TRP A 22 -34.81 3.03 0.54
CA TRP A 22 -33.66 3.35 1.38
C TRP A 22 -34.15 3.62 2.81
N VAL A 23 -33.50 2.99 3.80
CA VAL A 23 -33.50 3.45 5.19
C VAL A 23 -32.04 3.46 5.67
N GLN A 24 -31.58 4.61 6.17
CA GLN A 24 -30.25 4.78 6.76
C GLN A 24 -30.31 4.42 8.26
N GLY A 25 -29.26 3.80 8.82
CA GLY A 25 -29.28 3.42 10.24
C GLY A 25 -28.01 2.78 10.81
N ALA A 26 -27.00 3.61 11.08
CA ALA A 26 -25.99 3.47 12.16
C ALA A 26 -24.91 2.36 12.17
N ALA A 27 -23.74 2.79 12.71
CA ALA A 27 -22.70 2.04 13.42
C ALA A 27 -21.94 0.88 12.71
N GLY A 28 -20.78 1.20 12.14
CA GLY A 28 -19.75 0.21 11.84
C GLY A 28 -18.89 -0.14 13.07
N GLN A 29 -18.95 -1.38 13.55
CA GLN A 29 -17.97 -1.93 14.49
C GLN A 29 -16.87 -2.69 13.72
N GLN A 30 -15.61 -2.50 14.13
CA GLN A 30 -14.47 -3.23 13.55
C GLN A 30 -14.52 -4.70 13.98
N LYS A 31 -14.57 -5.61 13.00
CA LYS A 31 -14.64 -7.06 13.24
C LYS A 31 -13.25 -7.62 13.56
N GLN A 32 -13.07 -8.08 14.79
CA GLN A 32 -11.85 -8.72 15.26
C GLN A 32 -11.72 -10.13 14.66
N GLN A 33 -10.53 -10.47 14.12
CA GLN A 33 -10.28 -11.74 13.45
C GLN A 33 -10.15 -12.88 14.47
N GLN A 34 -11.20 -13.68 14.64
CA GLN A 34 -11.23 -14.81 15.56
C GLN A 34 -10.99 -16.14 14.81
N VAL A 35 -9.85 -16.78 15.05
CA VAL A 35 -9.52 -18.11 14.50
C VAL A 35 -9.98 -19.19 15.48
N ARG A 36 -10.65 -20.24 14.97
CA ARG A 36 -11.23 -21.33 15.77
C ARG A 36 -10.21 -22.43 16.10
N PRO A 37 -10.34 -23.14 17.23
CA PRO A 37 -9.60 -24.36 17.52
C PRO A 37 -10.38 -25.64 17.10
N VAL A 38 -9.62 -26.66 16.68
CA VAL A 38 -9.95 -28.10 16.61
C VAL A 38 -8.59 -28.82 16.74
N GLY A 39 -8.37 -29.88 17.51
CA GLY A 39 -9.21 -30.60 18.49
C GLY A 39 -8.66 -32.02 18.71
N GLY A 40 -8.32 -32.40 19.95
CA GLY A 40 -7.76 -33.72 20.32
C GLY A 40 -6.31 -33.96 19.86
N SER A 41 -5.47 -34.74 20.53
CA SER A 41 -5.56 -35.49 21.79
C SER A 41 -4.13 -35.60 22.39
N ASP A 42 -3.81 -36.18 23.55
CA ASP A 42 -4.51 -37.01 24.55
C ASP A 42 -4.09 -36.60 25.99
N ALA A 43 -4.58 -37.28 27.03
CA ALA A 43 -4.14 -37.10 28.42
C ALA A 43 -4.00 -38.44 29.18
N ILE A 44 -2.91 -38.61 29.94
CA ILE A 44 -2.72 -39.71 30.89
C ILE A 44 -2.16 -39.13 32.21
N TYR A 45 -2.93 -39.28 33.29
CA TYR A 45 -2.49 -39.08 34.68
C TYR A 45 -1.79 -40.34 35.21
N PRO A 46 -1.08 -40.25 36.35
CA PRO A 46 -1.68 -40.85 37.53
C PRO A 46 -1.69 -39.95 38.77
N ASN A 47 -2.49 -40.39 39.75
CA ASN A 47 -2.84 -39.70 40.98
C ASN A 47 -1.81 -39.95 42.11
N SER A 48 -1.86 -39.15 43.17
CA SER A 48 -1.06 -39.35 44.38
C SER A 48 -1.91 -40.02 45.48
N GLU A 49 -1.38 -41.08 46.10
CA GLU A 49 -2.03 -41.80 47.19
C GLU A 49 -1.05 -41.96 48.39
N ASN A 50 -1.58 -41.88 49.61
CA ASN A 50 -0.79 -41.69 50.83
C ASN A 50 -0.04 -42.96 51.29
N ARG A 51 1.10 -42.76 51.97
CA ARG A 51 1.51 -43.67 53.06
C ARG A 51 2.37 -42.94 54.10
N GLU A 52 2.06 -43.18 55.38
CA GLU A 52 2.74 -42.60 56.55
C GLU A 52 3.90 -43.49 57.02
N GLU A 53 4.97 -42.85 57.51
CA GLU A 53 5.97 -43.28 58.51
C GLU A 53 7.08 -42.19 58.51
N GLY A 54 7.71 -41.76 59.60
CA GLY A 54 7.59 -42.03 61.03
C GLY A 54 8.40 -40.96 61.81
N ALA A 55 8.31 -40.96 63.15
CA ALA A 55 8.81 -39.86 64.00
C ALA A 55 10.33 -39.64 64.02
N GLY A 56 10.79 -38.41 64.33
CA GLY A 56 12.14 -38.22 64.89
C GLY A 56 12.75 -36.80 64.85
N ALA A 57 13.02 -36.27 66.05
CA ALA A 57 13.95 -35.17 66.39
C ALA A 57 13.48 -33.70 66.28
N ALA A 58 13.28 -33.09 67.44
CA ALA A 58 13.17 -31.64 67.60
C ALA A 58 14.54 -30.94 67.55
N THR A 59 14.60 -29.69 67.08
CA THR A 59 15.31 -28.61 67.79
C THR A 59 14.76 -27.24 67.37
N SER A 60 14.49 -26.38 68.36
CA SER A 60 13.98 -25.02 68.14
C SER A 60 14.99 -24.11 67.45
N ARG A 61 14.64 -23.48 66.33
CA ARG A 61 15.31 -22.27 65.82
C ARG A 61 14.32 -21.20 65.35
N VAL A 62 13.96 -20.35 66.32
CA VAL A 62 13.59 -18.91 66.22
C VAL A 62 13.26 -18.38 64.82
N ARG A 63 12.01 -17.89 64.63
CA ARG A 63 11.65 -16.97 63.53
C ARG A 63 12.53 -15.72 63.59
N ARG A 64 13.61 -15.65 62.79
CA ARG A 64 14.38 -14.40 62.58
C ARG A 64 13.95 -13.70 61.30
N ARG A 65 12.97 -12.82 61.50
CA ARG A 65 12.77 -11.51 60.86
C ARG A 65 13.67 -11.24 59.64
N GLY A 66 13.08 -11.35 58.46
CA GLY A 66 13.76 -11.16 57.18
C GLY A 66 12.76 -11.21 56.03
N GLN A 67 11.62 -10.52 56.18
CA GLN A 67 10.72 -10.23 55.07
C GLN A 67 11.43 -9.22 54.17
N GLN A 68 12.41 -9.68 53.40
CA GLN A 68 12.95 -8.91 52.29
C GLN A 68 11.79 -8.61 51.37
N ASP A 69 11.53 -7.31 51.16
CA ASP A 69 10.41 -6.81 50.38
C ASP A 69 10.51 -7.31 48.94
N VAL A 70 9.92 -8.48 48.69
CA VAL A 70 9.98 -9.19 47.41
C VAL A 70 9.52 -8.22 46.34
N LEU A 71 10.43 -7.84 45.45
CA LEU A 71 10.14 -6.83 44.43
C LEU A 71 9.07 -7.34 43.46
N ARG A 72 8.17 -6.45 43.06
CA ARG A 72 7.00 -6.74 42.24
C ARG A 72 6.89 -5.78 41.06
N GLY A 73 6.07 -6.15 40.08
CA GLY A 73 5.85 -5.39 38.85
C GLY A 73 6.70 -5.91 37.68
N PRO A 74 6.55 -5.31 36.49
CA PRO A 74 7.12 -5.84 35.25
C PRO A 74 8.63 -5.62 35.09
N ASN A 75 9.24 -4.74 35.90
CA ASN A 75 10.66 -4.34 35.78
C ASN A 75 11.51 -4.83 36.96
N VAL A 76 11.38 -6.11 37.33
CA VAL A 76 12.24 -6.75 38.34
C VAL A 76 13.34 -7.54 37.62
N CYS A 77 14.60 -7.23 37.96
CA CYS A 77 15.79 -7.84 37.38
C CYS A 77 16.64 -8.51 38.47
N GLY A 78 17.62 -9.32 38.05
CA GLY A 78 18.54 -10.03 38.94
C GLY A 78 18.12 -11.46 39.23
N SER A 79 18.65 -12.01 40.33
CA SER A 79 18.53 -13.41 40.71
C SER A 79 17.61 -13.59 41.91
N ARG A 80 17.12 -14.81 42.16
CA ARG A 80 16.23 -15.17 43.29
C ARG A 80 16.72 -14.74 44.69
N PHE A 81 18.02 -14.49 44.86
CA PHE A 81 18.66 -14.06 46.12
C PHE A 81 19.16 -12.61 46.10
N HIS A 82 19.15 -11.96 44.94
CA HIS A 82 19.54 -10.55 44.75
C HIS A 82 18.71 -9.98 43.61
N SER A 83 17.47 -9.61 43.94
CA SER A 83 16.55 -8.93 43.02
C SER A 83 16.65 -7.43 43.20
N TYR A 84 16.58 -6.69 42.10
CA TYR A 84 16.62 -5.23 42.06
C TYR A 84 15.73 -4.72 40.92
N CYS A 85 15.30 -3.45 40.97
CA CYS A 85 14.57 -2.89 39.84
C CYS A 85 15.48 -2.76 38.62
N CYS A 86 14.99 -3.15 37.45
CA CYS A 86 15.76 -3.10 36.21
C CYS A 86 16.33 -1.68 35.94
N PRO A 87 17.47 -1.57 35.23
CA PRO A 87 18.11 -0.28 34.97
C PRO A 87 17.11 0.78 34.44
N GLY A 88 17.08 1.93 35.10
CA GLY A 88 16.13 3.00 34.78
C GLY A 88 14.78 2.92 35.50
N TRP A 89 14.57 1.98 36.42
CA TRP A 89 13.38 1.87 37.26
C TRP A 89 13.72 1.91 38.74
N LYS A 90 12.79 2.46 39.54
CA LYS A 90 12.85 2.50 41.01
C LYS A 90 11.50 2.14 41.62
N THR A 91 11.47 1.96 42.93
CA THR A 91 10.24 1.77 43.70
C THR A 91 9.61 3.10 44.11
N LEU A 92 8.33 3.04 44.53
CA LEU A 92 7.69 4.11 45.30
C LEU A 92 8.31 4.21 46.72
N PRO A 93 8.28 5.38 47.37
CA PRO A 93 8.72 5.52 48.76
C PRO A 93 7.96 4.55 49.68
N GLY A 94 8.68 3.65 50.36
CA GLY A 94 8.08 2.61 51.21
C GLY A 94 7.39 1.46 50.46
N GLY A 95 7.52 1.38 49.13
CA GLY A 95 6.94 0.31 48.31
C GLY A 95 7.98 -0.64 47.70
N ASN A 96 7.52 -1.82 47.28
CA ASN A 96 8.32 -2.86 46.63
C ASN A 96 8.04 -3.01 45.12
N GLN A 97 7.31 -2.07 44.51
CA GLN A 97 6.90 -2.15 43.09
C GLN A 97 7.83 -1.37 42.17
N CYS A 98 8.52 -2.06 41.25
CA CYS A 98 9.42 -1.48 40.25
C CYS A 98 8.65 -0.88 39.05
N ILE A 99 7.83 0.13 39.33
CA ILE A 99 6.94 0.78 38.35
C ILE A 99 7.23 2.27 38.12
N VAL A 100 8.18 2.85 38.86
CA VAL A 100 8.53 4.28 38.71
C VAL A 100 9.74 4.41 37.79
N PRO A 101 9.61 4.96 36.57
CA PRO A 101 10.75 5.17 35.69
C PRO A 101 11.64 6.32 36.20
N ILE A 102 12.91 6.28 35.81
CA ILE A 102 13.93 7.29 36.13
C ILE A 102 14.18 8.10 34.86
N CYS A 103 13.92 9.41 34.92
CA CYS A 103 14.28 10.37 33.88
C CYS A 103 15.47 11.21 34.33
N ARG A 104 16.49 11.36 33.47
CA ARG A 104 17.68 12.19 33.71
C ARG A 104 17.36 13.69 33.85
N ASN A 105 16.32 14.14 33.16
CA ASN A 105 15.83 15.51 33.17
C ASN A 105 14.40 15.55 33.71
N SER A 106 14.02 16.68 34.31
CA SER A 106 12.62 16.92 34.71
C SER A 106 11.74 17.11 33.48
N CYS A 107 10.56 16.51 33.49
CA CYS A 107 9.68 16.44 32.32
C CYS A 107 8.83 17.70 32.06
N GLY A 108 9.00 18.80 32.80
CA GLY A 108 8.20 20.03 32.62
C GLY A 108 6.70 19.74 32.77
N ASP A 109 5.91 20.16 31.79
CA ASP A 109 4.45 19.94 31.70
C ASP A 109 4.05 18.47 31.40
N GLY A 110 4.98 17.53 31.50
CA GLY A 110 4.79 16.11 31.24
C GLY A 110 5.21 15.23 32.42
N PHE A 111 4.95 13.93 32.30
CA PHE A 111 5.34 12.93 33.30
C PHE A 111 6.36 11.93 32.73
N CYS A 112 7.26 11.42 33.57
CA CYS A 112 8.19 10.36 33.17
C CYS A 112 7.42 9.05 32.98
N SER A 113 7.36 8.53 31.75
CA SER A 113 6.57 7.33 31.41
C SER A 113 7.43 6.10 31.12
N ARG A 114 8.71 6.30 30.75
CA ARG A 114 9.73 5.26 30.54
C ARG A 114 11.09 5.80 30.97
N PRO A 115 12.12 4.97 31.17
CA PRO A 115 13.46 5.45 31.49
C PRO A 115 13.95 6.50 30.46
N ASN A 116 14.32 7.70 30.93
CA ASN A 116 14.70 8.85 30.10
C ASN A 116 13.67 9.29 29.03
N MET A 117 12.38 8.96 29.19
CA MET A 117 11.31 9.41 28.29
C MET A 117 10.13 9.99 29.08
N CYS A 118 9.81 11.25 28.76
CA CYS A 118 8.66 11.99 29.23
C CYS A 118 7.49 11.85 28.24
N THR A 119 6.27 11.67 28.75
CA THR A 119 5.03 11.90 28.00
C THR A 119 4.54 13.30 28.33
N CYS A 120 4.47 14.15 27.32
CA CYS A 120 4.11 15.55 27.45
C CYS A 120 2.60 15.75 27.48
N SER A 121 2.15 16.92 27.95
CA SER A 121 0.75 17.37 27.89
C SER A 121 0.13 17.30 26.49
N SER A 122 0.95 17.42 25.43
CA SER A 122 0.56 17.23 24.03
C SER A 122 0.39 15.77 23.59
N GLY A 123 0.61 14.79 24.47
CA GLY A 123 0.64 13.35 24.15
C GLY A 123 1.94 12.88 23.46
N GLN A 124 2.85 13.78 23.10
CA GLN A 124 4.14 13.43 22.51
C GLN A 124 5.07 12.79 23.54
N ILE A 125 5.82 11.76 23.14
CA ILE A 125 6.87 11.16 23.97
C ILE A 125 8.24 11.70 23.54
N SER A 126 9.00 12.29 24.46
CA SER A 126 10.31 12.90 24.20
C SER A 126 11.23 12.87 25.44
N PRO A 127 12.53 13.17 25.35
CA PRO A 127 13.40 13.25 26.52
C PRO A 127 13.10 14.42 27.49
N THR A 128 12.44 15.48 27.01
CA THR A 128 12.06 16.69 27.77
C THR A 128 10.89 17.41 27.11
N CYS A 129 9.84 17.72 27.87
CA CYS A 129 8.77 18.59 27.40
C CYS A 129 9.18 20.06 27.58
N GLY A 130 8.89 20.91 26.60
CA GLY A 130 9.38 22.30 26.56
C GLY A 130 10.65 22.51 25.74
N SER A 131 11.36 21.44 25.36
CA SER A 131 12.23 21.52 24.20
C SER A 131 11.34 21.70 22.97
N LYS A 132 11.34 22.90 22.36
CA LYS A 132 10.84 23.09 20.99
C LYS A 132 11.60 22.08 20.14
N SER A 133 10.93 20.99 19.79
CA SER A 133 11.64 19.77 19.43
C SER A 133 12.51 20.00 18.19
N ILE A 134 13.56 19.19 18.05
CA ILE A 134 14.33 19.03 16.80
C ILE A 134 13.49 18.22 15.79
N GLN A 135 12.24 18.63 15.64
CA GLN A 135 11.35 18.51 14.50
C GLN A 135 11.09 19.95 14.08
N GLN A 136 12.08 20.54 13.41
CA GLN A 136 11.88 21.80 12.71
C GLN A 136 10.78 21.53 11.69
N CYS A 137 9.57 22.07 11.98
CA CYS A 137 8.31 21.87 11.26
C CYS A 137 7.39 20.71 11.71
N SER A 138 6.10 21.03 11.83
CA SER A 138 4.98 20.11 12.10
C SER A 138 4.58 19.28 10.88
N ILE A 139 4.88 19.75 9.67
CA ILE A 139 4.62 19.04 8.40
C ILE A 139 5.89 18.33 7.90
N ARG A 140 5.75 17.04 7.54
CA ARG A 140 6.85 16.28 6.91
C ARG A 140 6.83 16.46 5.39
N CYS A 141 7.89 17.07 4.88
CA CYS A 141 8.12 17.22 3.45
C CYS A 141 8.73 15.95 2.85
N MET A 142 8.22 15.53 1.69
CA MET A 142 8.73 14.39 0.93
C MET A 142 9.61 14.87 -0.26
N ASN A 143 10.25 13.93 -0.96
CA ASN A 143 10.98 14.18 -2.21
C ASN A 143 12.06 15.29 -2.13
N GLY A 144 12.70 15.46 -0.97
CA GLY A 144 13.74 16.47 -0.75
C GLY A 144 13.22 17.90 -0.55
N GLY A 145 11.92 18.08 -0.29
CA GLY A 145 11.38 19.37 0.15
C GLY A 145 11.92 19.78 1.52
N THR A 146 12.18 21.07 1.69
CA THR A 146 12.65 21.68 2.95
C THR A 146 11.48 22.38 3.63
N CYS A 147 11.29 22.21 4.94
CA CYS A 147 10.27 23.00 5.63
C CYS A 147 10.81 24.33 6.16
N ALA A 148 10.05 25.40 5.93
CA ALA A 148 10.15 26.68 6.63
C ALA A 148 8.74 27.06 7.14
N ASP A 149 8.65 27.56 8.37
CA ASP A 149 7.41 28.13 8.94
C ASP A 149 6.13 27.28 8.77
N ASP A 150 6.24 25.99 9.11
CA ASP A 150 5.16 24.98 8.97
C ASP A 150 4.64 24.78 7.53
N GLN A 151 5.41 25.20 6.52
CA GLN A 151 5.14 24.99 5.10
C GLN A 151 6.31 24.31 4.37
N CYS A 152 6.01 23.31 3.53
CA CYS A 152 7.02 22.65 2.71
C CYS A 152 7.35 23.46 1.44
N GLN A 153 8.61 23.86 1.32
CA GLN A 153 9.20 24.36 0.08
C GLN A 153 9.61 23.16 -0.78
N CYS A 154 8.93 22.98 -1.91
CA CYS A 154 9.15 21.83 -2.78
C CYS A 154 10.27 22.07 -3.80
N GLN A 155 11.03 21.01 -4.09
CA GLN A 155 12.02 21.00 -5.17
C GLN A 155 11.33 21.15 -6.54
N LYS A 156 12.07 21.66 -7.53
CA LYS A 156 11.54 21.87 -8.89
C LYS A 156 10.94 20.56 -9.42
N GLY A 157 9.67 20.61 -9.85
CA GLY A 157 8.95 19.46 -10.38
C GLY A 157 8.18 18.64 -9.34
N TYR A 158 8.03 19.14 -8.09
CA TYR A 158 7.10 18.61 -7.09
C TYR A 158 6.19 19.72 -6.54
N ILE A 159 4.94 19.37 -6.23
CA ILE A 159 3.91 20.26 -5.67
C ILE A 159 3.09 19.56 -4.58
N GLY A 160 2.15 20.31 -3.99
CA GLY A 160 1.29 19.88 -2.91
C GLY A 160 1.90 20.15 -1.53
N THR A 161 1.06 20.15 -0.50
CA THR A 161 1.43 20.53 0.89
C THR A 161 2.61 19.74 1.45
N TYR A 162 2.78 18.48 1.06
CA TYR A 162 3.86 17.59 1.50
C TYR A 162 4.93 17.33 0.40
N CYS A 163 4.90 18.05 -0.73
CA CYS A 163 5.74 17.80 -1.91
C CYS A 163 5.62 16.38 -2.51
N GLY A 164 4.48 15.72 -2.29
CA GLY A 164 4.25 14.34 -2.73
C GLY A 164 3.81 14.18 -4.19
N GLN A 165 3.34 15.25 -4.84
CA GLN A 165 2.81 15.18 -6.20
C GLN A 165 3.86 15.63 -7.22
N PRO A 166 4.30 14.78 -8.15
CA PRO A 166 5.22 15.17 -9.22
C PRO A 166 4.53 16.01 -10.30
N VAL A 167 5.29 16.87 -10.96
CA VAL A 167 4.88 17.71 -12.09
C VAL A 167 5.68 17.34 -13.33
N CYS A 168 4.97 17.14 -14.43
CA CYS A 168 5.55 16.91 -15.75
C CYS A 168 5.29 18.17 -16.59
N GLU A 169 6.33 18.93 -16.94
CA GLU A 169 6.23 20.25 -17.59
C GLU A 169 5.49 20.20 -18.93
N ASN A 170 5.67 19.11 -19.68
CA ASN A 170 5.00 18.86 -20.97
C ASN A 170 3.76 17.95 -20.85
N GLY A 171 3.37 17.56 -19.63
CA GLY A 171 2.38 16.52 -19.40
C GLY A 171 2.80 15.12 -19.85
N CYS A 172 1.85 14.18 -19.81
CA CYS A 172 1.99 12.81 -20.30
C CYS A 172 0.86 12.53 -21.30
N GLN A 173 1.21 12.03 -22.47
CA GLN A 173 0.27 11.75 -23.56
C GLN A 173 -0.35 10.35 -23.42
N ASN A 174 -1.37 10.05 -24.25
CA ASN A 174 -1.97 8.72 -24.37
C ASN A 174 -2.39 8.05 -23.04
N GLY A 175 -2.88 8.86 -22.09
CA GLY A 175 -3.30 8.38 -20.76
C GLY A 175 -2.16 8.03 -19.80
N GLY A 176 -0.91 8.38 -20.12
CA GLY A 176 0.23 8.20 -19.22
C GLY A 176 0.07 9.00 -17.92
N ARG A 177 0.62 8.48 -16.82
CA ARG A 177 0.58 9.12 -15.49
C ARG A 177 1.93 9.71 -15.15
N CYS A 178 1.99 10.96 -14.69
CA CYS A 178 3.21 11.54 -14.15
C CYS A 178 3.61 10.82 -12.84
N ILE A 179 4.81 10.25 -12.80
CA ILE A 179 5.36 9.49 -11.65
C ILE A 179 6.63 10.12 -11.07
N GLY A 180 7.15 11.15 -11.71
CA GLY A 180 8.33 11.92 -11.28
C GLY A 180 8.49 13.17 -12.14
N PRO A 181 9.39 14.09 -11.77
CA PRO A 181 9.64 15.31 -12.53
C PRO A 181 10.03 14.96 -13.97
N ASN A 182 9.23 15.41 -14.93
CA ASN A 182 9.35 15.07 -16.36
C ASN A 182 9.46 13.55 -16.65
N ARG A 183 8.86 12.70 -15.83
CA ARG A 183 8.85 11.23 -15.99
C ARG A 183 7.43 10.66 -15.99
N CYS A 184 7.02 10.15 -17.13
CA CYS A 184 5.72 9.50 -17.33
C CYS A 184 5.79 7.97 -17.19
N ALA A 185 4.78 7.39 -16.55
CA ALA A 185 4.46 5.98 -16.63
C ALA A 185 3.42 5.78 -17.74
N CYS A 186 3.77 5.02 -18.77
CA CYS A 186 2.93 4.82 -19.94
C CYS A 186 1.95 3.68 -19.76
N VAL A 187 0.77 3.83 -20.37
CA VAL A 187 -0.17 2.71 -20.58
C VAL A 187 0.48 1.70 -21.52
N TYR A 188 0.18 0.41 -21.34
CA TYR A 188 0.68 -0.65 -22.21
C TYR A 188 0.41 -0.33 -23.69
N GLY A 189 1.43 -0.46 -24.53
CA GLY A 189 1.37 -0.06 -25.94
C GLY A 189 1.91 1.34 -26.23
N PHE A 190 2.22 2.15 -25.23
CA PHE A 190 2.84 3.46 -25.40
C PHE A 190 4.22 3.54 -24.73
N THR A 191 5.12 4.32 -25.33
CA THR A 191 6.51 4.48 -24.90
C THR A 191 7.05 5.86 -25.30
N GLY A 192 8.27 6.19 -24.90
CA GLY A 192 8.86 7.53 -25.01
C GLY A 192 8.77 8.33 -23.70
N PRO A 193 9.54 9.41 -23.54
CA PRO A 193 9.57 10.24 -22.33
C PRO A 193 8.20 10.79 -21.91
N GLN A 194 7.30 11.05 -22.88
CA GLN A 194 5.95 11.57 -22.65
C GLN A 194 4.86 10.55 -23.01
N CYS A 195 5.21 9.29 -23.26
CA CYS A 195 4.29 8.25 -23.77
C CYS A 195 3.69 8.56 -25.15
N GLU A 196 4.40 9.34 -25.96
CA GLU A 196 3.99 9.82 -27.27
C GLU A 196 4.03 8.75 -28.37
N ARG A 197 4.85 7.70 -28.22
CA ARG A 197 5.08 6.68 -29.25
C ARG A 197 4.20 5.45 -29.03
N ASP A 198 3.18 5.30 -29.87
CA ASP A 198 2.37 4.08 -29.98
C ASP A 198 3.22 2.95 -30.63
N TYR A 199 3.38 1.84 -29.91
CA TYR A 199 4.00 0.61 -30.39
C TYR A 199 3.02 -0.57 -30.44
N ARG A 200 1.72 -0.35 -30.15
CA ARG A 200 0.70 -1.39 -30.25
C ARG A 200 0.68 -1.95 -31.65
N THR A 201 0.57 -3.27 -31.74
CA THR A 201 0.44 -4.00 -33.00
C THR A 201 -0.97 -4.57 -33.12
N GLY A 202 -1.48 -4.67 -34.35
CA GLY A 202 -2.86 -5.09 -34.58
C GLY A 202 -3.20 -5.23 -36.06
N PRO A 203 -4.44 -5.68 -36.37
CA PRO A 203 -4.93 -5.81 -37.73
C PRO A 203 -5.05 -4.45 -38.41
N CYS A 204 -4.70 -4.40 -39.70
CA CYS A 204 -4.86 -3.23 -40.54
C CYS A 204 -6.03 -3.43 -41.53
N PHE A 205 -6.86 -2.40 -41.69
CA PHE A 205 -8.08 -2.45 -42.49
C PHE A 205 -8.02 -1.45 -43.64
N THR A 206 -8.39 -1.90 -44.84
CA THR A 206 -8.36 -1.10 -46.07
C THR A 206 -9.63 -0.28 -46.28
N GLN A 207 -10.73 -0.60 -45.60
CA GLN A 207 -12.03 0.04 -45.75
C GLN A 207 -12.67 0.28 -44.37
N VAL A 208 -13.56 1.28 -44.29
CA VAL A 208 -14.35 1.59 -43.10
C VAL A 208 -15.75 1.94 -43.56
N ASN A 209 -16.77 1.28 -43.01
CA ASN A 209 -18.16 1.48 -43.36
C ASN A 209 -19.00 1.52 -42.06
N ASN A 210 -19.80 2.57 -41.86
CA ASN A 210 -20.61 2.79 -40.64
C ASN A 210 -19.85 2.49 -39.32
N GLN A 211 -18.64 3.05 -39.19
CA GLN A 211 -17.71 2.84 -38.06
C GLN A 211 -17.19 1.40 -37.88
N MET A 212 -17.56 0.46 -38.74
CA MET A 212 -17.01 -0.89 -38.77
C MET A 212 -15.80 -0.97 -39.70
N CYS A 213 -14.72 -1.55 -39.20
CA CYS A 213 -13.51 -1.88 -39.93
C CYS A 213 -13.78 -3.04 -40.91
N GLN A 214 -13.44 -2.86 -42.20
CA GLN A 214 -13.68 -3.85 -43.27
C GLN A 214 -12.42 -4.02 -44.15
N GLY A 215 -12.33 -5.16 -44.85
CA GLY A 215 -11.17 -5.48 -45.69
C GLY A 215 -9.87 -5.58 -44.89
N GLN A 216 -9.85 -6.46 -43.88
CA GLN A 216 -8.67 -6.76 -43.08
C GLN A 216 -7.56 -7.37 -43.94
N LEU A 217 -6.33 -6.88 -43.78
CA LEU A 217 -5.14 -7.49 -44.35
C LEU A 217 -4.78 -8.75 -43.53
N THR A 218 -5.08 -9.93 -44.07
CA THR A 218 -4.79 -11.22 -43.43
C THR A 218 -3.28 -11.45 -43.32
N GLY A 219 -2.82 -11.98 -42.17
CA GLY A 219 -1.40 -12.24 -41.91
C GLY A 219 -0.55 -11.01 -41.56
N ILE A 220 -1.06 -9.79 -41.78
CA ILE A 220 -0.33 -8.55 -41.49
C ILE A 220 -0.69 -8.03 -40.10
N VAL A 221 0.30 -8.09 -39.20
CA VAL A 221 0.27 -7.45 -37.88
C VAL A 221 1.24 -6.27 -37.91
N CYS A 222 0.72 -5.04 -37.86
CA CYS A 222 1.51 -3.82 -37.94
C CYS A 222 1.09 -2.78 -36.90
N THR A 223 1.90 -1.74 -36.70
CA THR A 223 1.53 -0.63 -35.82
C THR A 223 0.53 0.30 -36.49
N LYS A 224 -0.25 1.04 -35.69
CA LYS A 224 -1.21 2.03 -36.19
C LYS A 224 -0.57 3.00 -37.19
N THR A 225 0.61 3.53 -36.84
CA THR A 225 1.40 4.43 -37.70
C THR A 225 1.75 3.79 -39.04
N LEU A 226 2.19 2.53 -39.07
CA LEU A 226 2.53 1.83 -40.32
C LEU A 226 1.28 1.53 -41.18
N CYS A 227 0.19 1.11 -40.55
CA CYS A 227 -1.09 0.90 -41.24
C CYS A 227 -1.60 2.20 -41.89
N CYS A 228 -1.70 3.28 -41.12
CA CYS A 228 -2.23 4.56 -41.60
C CYS A 228 -1.29 5.29 -42.57
N ALA A 229 0.04 5.13 -42.43
CA ALA A 229 1.00 5.67 -43.38
C ALA A 229 0.97 4.94 -44.73
N THR A 230 0.56 3.67 -44.79
CA THR A 230 0.49 2.89 -46.04
C THR A 230 -0.94 2.93 -46.63
N ILE A 231 -1.56 1.79 -46.92
CA ILE A 231 -2.88 1.70 -47.55
C ILE A 231 -4.06 1.72 -46.56
N GLY A 232 -3.77 1.58 -45.26
CA GLY A 232 -4.78 1.46 -44.21
C GLY A 232 -5.70 2.68 -44.07
N ARG A 233 -6.97 2.41 -43.77
CA ARG A 233 -8.02 3.39 -43.44
C ARG A 233 -8.43 3.32 -41.97
N ALA A 234 -8.25 2.17 -41.33
CA ALA A 234 -8.39 2.00 -39.89
C ALA A 234 -7.52 0.84 -39.39
N TRP A 235 -7.36 0.74 -38.08
CA TRP A 235 -6.44 -0.18 -37.43
C TRP A 235 -6.97 -0.65 -36.06
N GLY A 236 -6.62 -1.87 -35.67
CA GLY A 236 -6.77 -2.38 -34.31
C GLY A 236 -8.18 -2.85 -33.91
N HIS A 237 -8.30 -3.22 -32.64
CA HIS A 237 -9.56 -3.48 -31.95
C HIS A 237 -9.54 -2.74 -30.59
N PRO A 238 -10.44 -1.77 -30.31
CA PRO A 238 -11.52 -1.26 -31.17
C PRO A 238 -11.03 -0.63 -32.48
N CYS A 239 -11.93 -0.46 -33.44
CA CYS A 239 -11.63 0.06 -34.77
C CYS A 239 -11.21 1.55 -34.71
N GLU A 240 -9.91 1.83 -34.70
CA GLU A 240 -9.38 3.19 -34.70
C GLU A 240 -9.20 3.69 -36.15
N MET A 241 -9.98 4.69 -36.56
CA MET A 241 -9.85 5.30 -37.89
C MET A 241 -8.49 6.01 -38.05
N CYS A 242 -7.91 5.92 -39.24
CA CYS A 242 -6.70 6.64 -39.60
C CYS A 242 -7.03 8.13 -39.87
N PRO A 243 -6.16 9.07 -39.43
CA PRO A 243 -6.37 10.49 -39.71
C PRO A 243 -6.28 10.76 -41.23
N ALA A 244 -7.13 11.67 -41.72
CA ALA A 244 -7.19 12.02 -43.15
C ALA A 244 -5.88 12.63 -43.69
N GLN A 245 -5.04 13.20 -42.82
CA GLN A 245 -3.65 13.54 -43.08
C GLN A 245 -2.76 12.97 -41.96
N PRO A 246 -1.76 12.11 -42.25
CA PRO A 246 -0.80 11.63 -41.26
C PRO A 246 0.32 12.66 -41.00
N GLN A 247 -0.04 13.87 -40.56
CA GLN A 247 0.90 14.87 -40.08
C GLN A 247 1.89 14.22 -39.07
N PRO A 248 3.22 14.35 -39.24
CA PRO A 248 3.94 15.32 -40.07
C PRO A 248 4.35 14.85 -41.48
N CYS A 249 4.00 13.63 -41.92
CA CYS A 249 4.50 13.07 -43.18
C CYS A 249 3.40 12.82 -44.23
N ARG A 250 3.76 12.81 -45.52
CA ARG A 250 2.84 12.33 -46.56
C ARG A 250 2.67 10.81 -46.47
N ARG A 251 1.51 10.31 -46.93
CA ARG A 251 1.24 8.87 -47.06
C ARG A 251 2.36 8.20 -47.88
N GLY A 252 2.87 7.07 -47.39
CA GLY A 252 4.06 6.35 -47.85
C GLY A 252 5.32 6.58 -46.98
N PHE A 253 5.31 7.57 -46.10
CA PHE A 253 6.48 7.96 -45.31
C PHE A 253 6.20 7.94 -43.80
N ILE A 254 7.21 7.57 -43.02
CA ILE A 254 7.17 7.55 -41.54
C ILE A 254 8.23 8.54 -41.03
N PRO A 255 7.92 9.41 -40.04
CA PRO A 255 8.90 10.32 -39.47
C PRO A 255 9.93 9.54 -38.64
N ASN A 256 11.21 9.78 -38.90
CA ASN A 256 12.29 9.22 -38.10
C ASN A 256 12.43 9.98 -36.77
N ILE A 257 12.45 9.22 -35.69
CA ILE A 257 12.40 9.71 -34.30
C ILE A 257 13.61 10.56 -33.86
N ARG A 258 14.73 10.55 -34.60
CA ARG A 258 15.94 11.30 -34.23
C ARG A 258 16.11 12.62 -34.97
N ASN A 259 15.58 12.72 -36.19
CA ASN A 259 15.79 13.88 -37.07
C ASN A 259 14.49 14.49 -37.62
N GLY A 260 13.32 13.93 -37.29
CA GLY A 260 12.02 14.36 -37.78
C GLY A 260 11.79 14.11 -39.29
N ALA A 261 12.77 13.56 -40.00
CA ALA A 261 12.73 13.42 -41.45
C ALA A 261 11.78 12.29 -41.86
N CYS A 262 10.93 12.56 -42.85
CA CYS A 262 10.03 11.58 -43.43
C CYS A 262 10.84 10.57 -44.27
N GLN A 263 11.00 9.36 -43.76
CA GLN A 263 11.68 8.27 -44.46
C GLN A 263 10.66 7.43 -45.24
N GLY A 264 10.95 7.19 -46.52
CA GLY A 264 10.09 6.41 -47.39
C GLY A 264 10.14 4.95 -46.97
N ASN A 265 8.98 4.36 -46.63
CA ASN A 265 8.94 2.99 -46.16
C ASN A 265 8.52 2.06 -47.30
N SER A 266 9.48 1.29 -47.83
CA SER A 266 9.17 0.15 -48.69
C SER A 266 8.27 -0.82 -47.89
N PRO A 267 7.22 -1.42 -48.48
CA PRO A 267 6.12 -2.01 -47.72
C PRO A 267 6.53 -3.29 -46.98
N ARG A 268 7.05 -3.08 -45.77
CA ARG A 268 7.36 -4.12 -44.78
C ARG A 268 6.47 -3.99 -43.56
N CYS A 269 5.17 -4.03 -43.83
CA CYS A 269 4.32 -4.96 -43.10
C CYS A 269 4.89 -6.35 -43.39
N LEU A 270 5.84 -6.80 -42.57
CA LEU A 270 6.55 -8.06 -42.80
C LEU A 270 5.57 -9.23 -42.73
N TRP A 271 5.70 -10.10 -43.74
CA TRP A 271 5.23 -11.48 -43.71
C TRP A 271 6.07 -12.29 -42.71
#